data_AF-A0A939AJP6-F1
#
_entry.id   AF-A0A939AJP6-F1
#
_cell.length_a   1.000
_cell.length_b   1.000
_cell.length_c   1.000
_cell.angle_alpha   90.00
_cell.angle_beta   90.00
_cell.angle_gamma   90.00
#
_symmetry.space_group_name_H-M   'P 1'
#
loop_
_entity.id
_entity.type
_entity.pdbx_description
1 polymer ?
#
loop_
_entity_poly.entity_id
_entity_poly.type
_entity_poly.pdbx_seq_one_letter_code
_entity_poly.pdbx_strand_id
1 'polypeptide(L)'
;MAQFTTLTSRAIPLPVNDIDTDQIIPAQFLKVTDKNGLADALFFNWRYNDDKSPKADFIINKPESQGAQILLAGDNFGCGSSREHAPWALTSYGFRAVISTSFADIFRSNSLKNGLIPIIVDDATHKMLFDLLEEAPHAELTVDLATQTV
;
A
#
# COMPACT_ATOMS: atom_id res chain seq x y z
N MET A 1 17.09 7.76 1.91
CA MET A 1 15.79 7.62 1.20
C MET A 1 16.02 7.97 -0.25
N ALA A 2 15.50 7.18 -1.20
CA ALA A 2 15.57 7.52 -2.61
C ALA A 2 14.63 8.70 -2.89
N GLN A 3 15.08 9.65 -3.72
CA GLN A 3 14.25 10.78 -4.13
C GLN A 3 13.01 10.28 -4.87
N PHE A 4 11.86 10.89 -4.61
CA PHE A 4 10.64 10.67 -5.39
C PHE A 4 10.48 11.83 -6.37
N THR A 5 10.41 11.54 -7.66
CA THR A 5 10.14 12.52 -8.72
C THR A 5 8.95 12.03 -9.52
N THR A 6 9.16 10.97 -10.30
CA THR A 6 8.14 10.30 -11.10
C THR A 6 8.20 8.80 -10.79
N LEU A 7 7.04 8.14 -10.82
CA LEU A 7 6.91 6.69 -10.66
C LEU A 7 5.90 6.18 -11.69
N THR A 8 6.37 5.39 -12.65
CA THR A 8 5.52 4.58 -13.51
C THR A 8 5.61 3.14 -13.04
N SER A 9 4.47 2.54 -12.70
CA SER A 9 4.41 1.17 -12.21
C SER A 9 3.00 0.61 -12.34
N ARG A 10 2.88 -0.71 -12.41
CA ARG A 10 1.63 -1.41 -12.13
C ARG A 10 1.09 -1.04 -10.75
N ALA A 11 -0.24 -1.04 -10.64
CA ALA A 11 -0.95 -0.81 -9.39
C ALA A 11 -1.70 -2.08 -8.95
N ILE A 12 -1.74 -2.32 -7.64
CA ILE A 12 -2.51 -3.40 -7.05
C ILE A 12 -3.83 -2.82 -6.50
N PRO A 13 -4.99 -3.25 -7.01
CA PRO A 13 -6.28 -2.83 -6.46
C PRO A 13 -6.62 -3.64 -5.20
N LEU A 14 -6.86 -2.95 -4.09
CA LEU A 14 -7.32 -3.50 -2.82
C LEU A 14 -8.56 -2.72 -2.35
N PRO A 15 -9.77 -3.06 -2.84
CA PRO A 15 -11.00 -2.30 -2.63
C PRO A 15 -11.58 -2.55 -1.21
N VAL A 16 -10.81 -2.19 -0.19
CA VAL A 16 -11.17 -2.32 1.22
C VAL A 16 -11.01 -0.96 1.87
N ASN A 17 -12.08 -0.48 2.51
CA ASN A 17 -12.07 0.73 3.30
C ASN A 17 -11.58 0.43 4.72
N ASP A 18 -11.20 1.47 5.45
CA ASP A 18 -10.82 1.41 6.86
C ASP A 18 -9.69 0.39 7.12
N ILE A 19 -8.74 0.31 6.19
CA ILE A 19 -7.56 -0.54 6.39
C ILE A 19 -6.74 0.02 7.54
N ASP A 20 -6.80 -0.62 8.70
CA ASP A 20 -6.13 -0.15 9.90
C ASP A 20 -4.64 -0.58 9.96
N THR A 21 -3.89 0.02 10.87
CA THR A 21 -2.45 -0.29 11.02
C THR A 21 -2.15 -1.69 11.55
N ASP A 22 -3.10 -2.38 12.21
CA ASP A 22 -2.99 -3.80 12.59
C ASP A 22 -3.13 -4.72 11.38
N GLN A 23 -4.01 -4.36 10.44
CA GLN A 23 -4.17 -5.07 9.18
C GLN A 23 -2.95 -4.89 8.28
N ILE A 24 -2.40 -3.67 8.19
CA ILE A 24 -1.15 -3.41 7.46
C ILE A 24 0.01 -4.20 8.07
N ILE A 25 0.16 -4.18 9.40
CA ILE A 25 1.19 -4.94 10.12
C ILE A 25 0.71 -5.32 11.54
N PRO A 26 0.51 -6.62 11.81
CA PRO A 26 0.04 -7.05 13.13
C PRO A 26 1.01 -6.74 14.27
N ALA A 27 0.46 -6.50 15.47
CA ALA A 27 1.22 -6.10 16.65
C ALA A 27 2.40 -7.02 17.02
N GLN A 28 2.32 -8.32 16.69
CA GLN A 28 3.37 -9.30 16.96
C GLN A 28 4.71 -9.00 16.25
N PHE A 29 4.68 -8.21 15.17
CA PHE A 29 5.86 -7.82 14.40
C PHE A 29 6.49 -6.49 14.84
N LEU A 30 5.93 -5.81 15.85
CA LEU A 30 6.37 -4.46 16.26
C LEU A 30 7.58 -4.45 17.20
N LYS A 31 8.10 -5.61 17.59
CA LYS A 31 9.27 -5.72 18.48
C LYS A 31 10.60 -5.46 17.77
N VAL A 32 10.60 -5.38 16.45
CA VAL A 32 11.82 -5.13 15.67
C VAL A 32 12.19 -3.64 15.69
N THR A 33 13.50 -3.39 15.73
CA THR A 33 14.09 -2.04 15.69
C THR A 33 14.60 -1.64 14.31
N ASP A 34 14.61 -2.57 13.35
CA ASP A 34 14.99 -2.33 11.97
C ASP A 34 13.90 -2.82 10.99
N LYS A 35 14.12 -2.56 9.70
CA LYS A 35 13.14 -2.86 8.63
C LYS A 35 13.26 -4.30 8.09
N ASN A 36 14.22 -5.09 8.56
CA ASN A 36 14.49 -6.40 8.00
C ASN A 36 13.31 -7.36 8.27
N GLY A 37 12.87 -8.07 7.23
CA GLY A 37 11.76 -9.02 7.31
C GLY A 37 10.36 -8.39 7.40
N LEU A 38 10.23 -7.05 7.40
CA LEU A 38 8.91 -6.40 7.46
C LEU A 38 8.10 -6.55 6.16
N ALA A 39 8.77 -6.87 5.04
CA ALA A 39 8.10 -7.22 3.80
C ALA A 39 7.18 -8.44 3.96
N ASP A 40 7.58 -9.43 4.77
CA ASP A 40 6.76 -10.63 5.03
C ASP A 40 5.66 -10.37 6.07
N ALA A 41 5.82 -9.32 6.89
CA ALA A 41 4.82 -8.93 7.89
C ALA A 41 3.67 -8.09 7.29
N LEU A 42 3.87 -7.47 6.12
CA LEU A 42 2.86 -6.66 5.45
C LEU A 42 1.61 -7.49 5.20
N PHE A 43 0.43 -7.05 5.65
CA PHE A 43 -0.86 -7.75 5.49
C PHE A 43 -0.84 -9.22 5.92
N PHE A 44 -0.05 -9.57 6.94
CA PHE A 44 0.23 -10.96 7.29
C PHE A 44 -1.02 -11.84 7.44
N ASN A 45 -2.02 -11.38 8.19
CA ASN A 45 -3.25 -12.15 8.44
C ASN A 45 -4.10 -12.37 7.16
N TRP A 46 -3.93 -11.51 6.15
CA TRP A 46 -4.60 -11.63 4.85
C TRP A 46 -3.76 -12.41 3.84
N ARG A 47 -2.42 -12.33 3.92
CA ARG A 47 -1.51 -12.99 2.99
C ARG A 47 -1.22 -14.44 3.32
N TYR A 48 -1.37 -14.87 4.57
CA TYR A 48 -0.94 -16.21 4.96
C TYR A 48 -2.06 -17.00 5.63
N ASN A 49 -2.02 -18.32 5.44
CA ASN A 49 -2.78 -19.30 6.20
C ASN A 49 -2.16 -19.52 7.59
N ASP A 50 -2.84 -20.27 8.45
CA ASP A 50 -2.37 -20.58 9.80
C ASP A 50 -1.04 -21.36 9.79
N ASP A 51 -0.80 -22.18 8.76
CA ASP A 51 0.46 -22.89 8.53
C ASP A 51 1.56 -22.00 7.91
N LYS A 52 1.28 -20.70 7.72
CA LYS A 52 2.12 -19.68 7.10
C LYS A 52 2.36 -19.86 5.60
N SER A 53 1.62 -20.74 4.92
CA SER A 53 1.62 -20.77 3.45
C SER A 53 0.92 -19.55 2.87
N PRO A 54 1.36 -19.00 1.72
CA PRO A 54 0.67 -17.88 1.08
C PRO A 54 -0.75 -18.24 0.62
N LYS A 55 -1.71 -17.37 0.93
CA LYS A 55 -3.09 -17.42 0.44
C LYS A 55 -3.13 -17.03 -1.04
N ALA A 56 -3.47 -17.97 -1.92
CA ALA A 56 -3.44 -17.78 -3.37
C ALA A 56 -4.49 -16.79 -3.90
N ASP A 57 -5.57 -16.59 -3.16
CA ASP A 57 -6.68 -15.69 -3.47
C ASP A 57 -6.38 -14.23 -3.10
N PHE A 58 -5.51 -13.99 -2.12
CA PHE A 58 -5.16 -12.64 -1.72
C PHE A 58 -4.34 -11.92 -2.80
N ILE A 59 -4.83 -10.73 -3.20
CA ILE A 59 -4.38 -10.04 -4.42
C ILE A 59 -2.87 -9.80 -4.47
N ILE A 60 -2.23 -9.45 -3.34
CA ILE A 60 -0.79 -9.17 -3.27
C ILE A 60 0.07 -10.43 -3.49
N ASN A 61 -0.47 -11.63 -3.21
CA ASN A 61 0.26 -12.88 -3.42
C ASN A 61 0.18 -13.36 -4.87
N LYS A 62 -0.73 -12.82 -5.68
CA LYS A 62 -0.89 -13.26 -7.06
C LYS A 62 0.34 -12.91 -7.91
N PRO A 63 0.72 -13.76 -8.88
CA PRO A 63 1.87 -13.49 -9.76
C PRO A 63 1.79 -12.14 -10.47
N GLU A 64 0.58 -11.70 -10.82
CA GLU A 64 0.32 -10.45 -11.52
C GLU A 64 0.68 -9.22 -10.68
N SER A 65 0.70 -9.34 -9.36
CA SER A 65 1.03 -8.27 -8.41
C SER A 65 2.54 -8.10 -8.19
N GLN A 66 3.36 -9.06 -8.62
CA GLN A 66 4.79 -9.08 -8.32
C GLN A 66 5.53 -7.86 -8.90
N GLY A 67 6.26 -7.12 -8.05
CA GLY A 67 7.01 -5.93 -8.49
C GLY A 67 6.15 -4.69 -8.75
N ALA A 68 4.83 -4.73 -8.53
CA ALA A 68 4.02 -3.53 -8.50
C ALA A 68 4.42 -2.65 -7.31
N GLN A 69 4.53 -1.34 -7.54
CA GLN A 69 5.00 -0.36 -6.56
C GLN A 69 3.91 0.63 -6.13
N ILE A 70 2.69 0.49 -6.66
CA ILE A 70 1.53 1.33 -6.33
C ILE A 70 0.44 0.46 -5.74
N LEU A 71 -0.12 0.87 -4.60
CA LEU A 71 -1.31 0.27 -4.00
C LEU A 71 -2.49 1.21 -4.19
N LEU A 72 -3.59 0.75 -4.78
CA LEU A 72 -4.86 1.48 -4.81
C LEU A 72 -5.77 0.88 -3.73
N ALA A 73 -6.05 1.63 -2.67
CA ALA A 73 -6.85 1.19 -1.54
C ALA A 73 -8.20 1.92 -1.47
N GLY A 74 -9.14 1.38 -0.69
CA GLY A 74 -10.37 2.09 -0.34
C GLY A 74 -10.14 3.23 0.66
N ASP A 75 -11.23 3.84 1.11
CA ASP A 75 -11.22 5.03 1.97
C ASP A 75 -10.58 4.78 3.35
N ASN A 76 -10.09 5.86 3.98
CA ASN A 76 -9.60 5.89 5.36
C ASN A 76 -8.43 4.91 5.63
N PHE A 77 -7.44 4.90 4.73
CA PHE A 77 -6.30 3.99 4.81
C PHE A 77 -5.32 4.37 5.94
N GLY A 78 -4.83 3.35 6.65
CA GLY A 78 -3.88 3.49 7.74
C GLY A 78 -4.50 3.99 9.05
N CYS A 79 -5.80 3.78 9.24
CA CYS A 79 -6.51 4.20 10.45
C CYS A 79 -6.14 3.35 11.68
N GLY A 80 -6.72 3.70 12.83
CA GLY A 80 -6.44 3.02 14.09
C GLY A 80 -5.19 3.53 14.81
N SER A 81 -4.41 2.61 15.38
CA SER A 81 -3.30 2.95 16.29
C SER A 81 -2.11 3.56 15.54
N SER A 82 -1.41 4.50 16.17
CA SER A 82 -0.14 5.02 15.64
C SER A 82 0.92 3.91 15.55
N ARG A 83 1.39 3.61 14.33
CA ARG A 83 2.45 2.62 14.07
C ARG A 83 3.39 3.09 12.97
N GLU A 84 4.64 3.41 13.32
CA GLU A 84 5.67 3.72 12.33
C GLU A 84 6.06 2.50 11.48
N HIS A 85 5.86 1.29 12.00
CA HIS A 85 6.13 0.05 11.28
C HIS A 85 5.19 -0.17 10.09
N ALA A 86 4.01 0.45 10.05
CA ALA A 86 3.05 0.29 8.94
C ALA A 86 3.62 0.80 7.60
N PRO A 87 4.09 2.06 7.47
CA PRO A 87 4.79 2.49 6.27
C PRO A 87 6.11 1.75 6.04
N TRP A 88 6.77 1.23 7.09
CA TRP A 88 7.96 0.38 6.90
C TRP A 88 7.64 -0.94 6.22
N ALA A 89 6.55 -1.61 6.60
CA ALA A 89 6.12 -2.86 5.96
C ALA A 89 5.79 -2.64 4.48
N LEU A 90 5.05 -1.57 4.17
CA LEU A 90 4.71 -1.19 2.79
C LEU A 90 5.97 -0.91 1.95
N THR A 91 6.87 -0.08 2.46
CA THR A 91 8.11 0.26 1.74
C THR A 91 9.09 -0.89 1.64
N SER A 92 9.16 -1.77 2.65
CA SER A 92 10.01 -2.97 2.64
C SER A 92 9.52 -4.01 1.64
N TYR A 93 8.19 -4.10 1.43
CA TYR A 93 7.62 -4.93 0.37
C TYR A 93 7.93 -4.38 -1.04
N GLY A 94 8.09 -3.06 -1.17
CA GLY A 94 8.46 -2.39 -2.42
C GLY A 94 7.48 -1.32 -2.88
N PHE A 95 6.40 -1.08 -2.13
CA PHE A 95 5.49 0.02 -2.43
C PHE A 95 6.17 1.37 -2.26
N ARG A 96 5.94 2.25 -3.22
CA ARG A 96 6.42 3.63 -3.23
C ARG A 96 5.29 4.64 -3.12
N ALA A 97 4.08 4.27 -3.53
CA ALA A 97 2.89 5.09 -3.39
C ALA A 97 1.67 4.26 -2.96
N VAL A 98 0.77 4.91 -2.22
CA VAL A 98 -0.57 4.40 -1.93
C VAL A 98 -1.57 5.46 -2.38
N ILE A 99 -2.57 5.06 -3.16
CA ILE A 99 -3.67 5.91 -3.62
C ILE A 99 -4.92 5.54 -2.84
N SER A 100 -5.63 6.54 -2.32
CA SER A 100 -6.89 6.40 -1.58
C SER A 100 -7.71 7.69 -1.68
N THR A 101 -8.97 7.67 -1.26
CA THR A 101 -9.80 8.87 -1.05
C THR A 101 -9.45 9.60 0.25
N SER A 102 -8.92 8.89 1.26
CA SER A 102 -8.43 9.51 2.49
C SER A 102 -7.41 8.63 3.24
N PHE A 103 -6.66 9.26 4.14
CA PHE A 103 -5.68 8.60 5.02
C PHE A 103 -5.82 9.14 6.44
N ALA A 104 -5.54 8.30 7.44
CA ALA A 104 -5.37 8.78 8.80
C ALA A 104 -4.12 9.67 8.92
N ASP A 105 -4.25 10.81 9.62
CA ASP A 105 -3.23 11.87 9.67
C ASP A 105 -1.85 11.38 10.15
N ILE A 106 -1.84 10.53 11.18
CA ILE A 106 -0.61 9.97 11.74
C ILE A 106 0.08 9.05 10.73
N PHE A 107 -0.68 8.17 10.08
CA PHE A 107 -0.15 7.27 9.05
C PHE A 107 0.42 8.07 7.87
N ARG A 108 -0.32 9.09 7.41
CA ARG A 108 0.13 10.00 6.33
C ARG A 108 1.45 10.68 6.68
N SER A 109 1.57 11.23 7.89
CA SER A 109 2.80 11.88 8.37
C SER A 109 3.99 10.91 8.43
N ASN A 110 3.77 9.70 8.96
CA ASN A 110 4.81 8.68 9.05
C ASN A 110 5.22 8.15 7.67
N SER A 111 4.27 8.06 6.73
CA SER A 111 4.54 7.61 5.35
C SER A 111 5.53 8.54 4.64
N LEU A 112 5.27 9.85 4.69
CA LEU A 112 6.13 10.85 4.07
C LEU A 112 7.56 10.85 4.64
N LYS A 113 7.70 10.68 5.96
CA LYS A 113 9.00 10.54 6.63
C LYS A 113 9.77 9.27 6.24
N ASN A 114 9.07 8.28 5.69
CA ASN A 114 9.63 6.98 5.33
C ASN A 114 9.73 6.73 3.83
N GLY A 115 9.47 7.75 3.00
CA GLY A 115 9.58 7.65 1.54
C GLY A 115 8.44 6.89 0.87
N LEU A 116 7.29 6.77 1.55
CA LEU A 116 6.03 6.31 0.97
C LEU A 116 5.17 7.53 0.66
N ILE A 117 4.65 7.63 -0.57
CA ILE A 117 3.82 8.76 -1.00
C ILE A 117 2.33 8.41 -0.88
N PRO A 118 1.60 8.96 0.11
CA PRO A 118 0.14 8.87 0.14
C PRO A 118 -0.46 9.89 -0.84
N ILE A 119 -1.25 9.40 -1.79
CA ILE A 119 -1.91 10.19 -2.84
C ILE A 119 -3.40 10.17 -2.57
N ILE A 120 -3.98 11.35 -2.35
CA ILE A 120 -5.41 11.52 -2.16
C ILE A 120 -6.03 11.91 -3.49
N VAL A 121 -7.05 11.17 -3.92
CA VAL A 121 -7.86 11.46 -5.11
C VAL A 121 -9.32 11.62 -4.71
N ASP A 122 -10.12 12.31 -5.54
CA ASP A 122 -11.57 12.35 -5.34
C ASP A 122 -12.23 11.00 -5.69
N ASP A 123 -13.48 10.83 -5.24
CA ASP A 123 -14.26 9.59 -5.43
C ASP A 123 -14.45 9.21 -6.92
N ALA A 124 -14.55 10.20 -7.81
CA ALA A 124 -14.74 9.96 -9.23
C ALA A 124 -13.48 9.38 -9.87
N THR A 125 -12.32 9.96 -9.54
CA THR A 125 -10.99 9.48 -9.95
C THR A 125 -10.70 8.12 -9.33
N HIS A 126 -11.00 7.95 -8.04
CA HIS A 126 -10.85 6.67 -7.33
C HIS A 126 -11.62 5.54 -8.01
N LYS A 127 -12.89 5.78 -8.32
CA LYS A 127 -13.72 4.83 -9.05
C LYS A 127 -13.15 4.52 -10.43
N MET A 128 -12.75 5.55 -11.19
CA MET A 128 -12.15 5.38 -12.51
C MET A 128 -10.90 4.48 -12.47
N LEU A 129 -10.05 4.65 -11.46
CA LEU A 129 -8.84 3.84 -11.31
C LEU A 129 -9.15 2.37 -10.98
N PHE A 130 -10.17 2.12 -10.16
CA PHE A 130 -10.62 0.74 -9.91
C PHE A 130 -11.22 0.10 -11.16
N ASP A 131 -12.10 0.81 -11.88
CA ASP A 131 -12.68 0.33 -13.14
C ASP A 131 -11.57 0.01 -14.17
N LEU A 132 -10.57 0.89 -14.29
CA LEU A 132 -9.42 0.69 -15.17
C LEU A 132 -8.63 -0.59 -14.84
N LEU A 133 -8.37 -0.85 -13.56
CA LEU A 133 -7.60 -2.02 -13.13
C LEU A 133 -8.41 -3.32 -13.19
N GLU A 134 -9.74 -3.23 -13.15
CA GLU A 134 -10.63 -4.37 -13.44
C GLU A 134 -10.59 -4.75 -14.92
N GLU A 135 -10.66 -3.77 -15.82
CA GLU A 135 -10.61 -3.98 -17.27
C GLU A 135 -9.20 -4.32 -17.77
N ALA A 136 -8.16 -3.71 -17.18
CA ALA A 136 -6.77 -3.87 -17.56
C ALA A 136 -5.88 -4.11 -16.31
N PRO A 137 -5.83 -5.36 -15.79
CA PRO A 137 -5.07 -5.70 -14.57
C PRO A 137 -3.55 -5.47 -14.63
N HIS A 138 -3.01 -5.19 -15.81
CA HIS A 138 -1.59 -4.90 -16.04
C HIS A 138 -1.33 -3.43 -16.40
N ALA A 139 -2.35 -2.57 -16.32
CA ALA A 139 -2.18 -1.15 -16.56
C ALA A 139 -1.14 -0.56 -15.58
N GLU A 140 -0.31 0.33 -16.11
CA GLU A 140 0.64 1.10 -15.33
C GLU A 140 0.06 2.49 -15.08
N LEU A 141 0.25 2.99 -13.85
CA LEU A 141 -0.09 4.34 -13.47
C LEU A 141 1.21 5.15 -13.38
N THR A 142 1.14 6.44 -13.74
CA THR A 142 2.28 7.35 -13.64
C THR A 142 1.99 8.44 -12.63
N VAL A 143 2.65 8.36 -11.48
CA VAL A 143 2.63 9.42 -10.47
C VAL A 143 3.75 10.41 -10.79
N ASP A 144 3.40 11.67 -11.02
CA ASP A 144 4.36 12.76 -11.15
C ASP A 144 4.23 13.75 -9.99
N LEU A 145 5.28 13.87 -9.18
CA LEU A 145 5.28 14.71 -7.99
C LEU A 145 5.36 16.21 -8.33
N ALA A 146 6.01 16.57 -9.44
CA ALA A 146 6.21 17.96 -9.80
C ALA A 146 4.89 18.58 -10.31
N THR A 147 4.11 17.82 -11.08
CA THR A 147 2.80 18.24 -11.58
C THR A 147 1.65 17.84 -10.66
N GLN A 148 1.89 16.97 -9.67
CA GLN A 148 0.88 16.41 -8.76
C GLN A 148 -0.26 15.70 -9.51
N THR A 149 0.12 14.84 -10.47
CA THR A 149 -0.82 14.09 -11.31
C THR A 149 -0.61 12.58 -11.17
N VAL A 150 -1.69 11.83 -11.41
CA VAL A 150 -1.73 10.36 -11.54
C VAL A 150 -2.41 9.99 -12.85
#